data_AF-A0A9P7K7C9-F1
#
_entry.id   AF-A0A9P7K7C9-F1
#
_cell.length_a   1.000
_cell.length_b   1.000
_cell.length_c   1.000
_cell.angle_alpha   90.00
_cell.angle_beta   90.00
_cell.angle_gamma   90.00
#
_symmetry.space_group_name_H-M   'P 1'
#
loop_
_entity.id
_entity.type
_entity.pdbx_description
1 polymer ?
#
loop_
_entity_poly.entity_id
_entity_poly.type
_entity_poly.pdbx_seq_one_letter_code
_entity_poly.pdbx_strand_id
1 'polypeptide(L)'
;MQFFAAVFAAIALAAPVLASPAPLRTVEKFNGKTSGKFIVKLKEGVVKSKVFAQLKNSNVTHDWSVIHGFAGHLSDEALHTLRASPDVEYITEDGIATTFATQTNAPWGLARISQPGRLTNQNADALTFSYTYDDSAGAGVDVYVVDTGVYTGHSTFGGRARWGATFGGYPDADGNGHGTHVAGTVGGSQYGVAKAVSIIAVKVLGDDGSGAITGIIDGLQWVSSAAAASGRPSIATLSLGGGASTPLDNAVTT
;
A
#
# COMPACT_ATOMS: atom_id res chain seq x y z
N MET A 1 -82.40 44.71 -17.72
CA MET A 1 -80.93 44.66 -17.87
C MET A 1 -80.45 43.43 -17.10
N GLN A 2 -80.13 42.34 -17.81
CA GLN A 2 -79.57 41.11 -17.24
C GLN A 2 -78.05 41.15 -17.43
N PHE A 3 -77.28 40.85 -16.38
CA PHE A 3 -75.87 40.47 -16.51
C PHE A 3 -75.60 39.24 -15.62
N PHE A 4 -75.01 38.24 -16.25
CA PHE A 4 -74.67 36.91 -15.72
C PHE A 4 -73.47 36.96 -14.75
N ALA A 5 -73.52 36.15 -13.68
CA ALA A 5 -72.36 35.82 -12.86
C ALA A 5 -71.72 34.53 -13.38
N ALA A 6 -70.42 34.58 -13.72
CA ALA A 6 -69.63 33.40 -14.10
C ALA A 6 -68.83 32.89 -12.89
N VAL A 7 -69.03 31.63 -12.53
CA VAL A 7 -68.26 30.92 -11.50
C VAL A 7 -67.09 30.21 -12.18
N PHE A 8 -65.86 30.53 -11.78
CA PHE A 8 -64.65 29.80 -12.19
C PHE A 8 -64.36 28.66 -11.21
N ALA A 9 -64.40 27.41 -11.69
CA ALA A 9 -63.93 26.25 -10.95
C ALA A 9 -62.43 26.03 -11.22
N ALA A 10 -61.61 26.08 -10.18
CA ALA A 10 -60.19 25.77 -10.25
C ALA A 10 -59.99 24.24 -10.07
N ILE A 11 -59.47 23.57 -11.11
CA ILE A 11 -59.04 22.17 -11.05
C ILE A 11 -57.56 22.16 -10.63
N ALA A 12 -57.26 21.62 -9.45
CA ALA A 12 -55.89 21.39 -9.00
C ALA A 12 -55.36 20.08 -9.63
N LEU A 13 -54.39 20.17 -10.54
CA LEU A 13 -53.62 19.01 -10.99
C LEU A 13 -52.59 18.62 -9.92
N ALA A 14 -52.73 17.44 -9.34
CA ALA A 14 -51.68 16.81 -8.56
C ALA A 14 -50.62 16.23 -9.51
N ALA A 15 -49.46 16.86 -9.61
CA ALA A 15 -48.31 16.28 -10.30
C ALA A 15 -47.71 15.14 -9.45
N PRO A 16 -47.41 13.96 -10.02
CA PRO A 16 -46.74 12.91 -9.29
C PRO A 16 -45.33 13.36 -8.91
N VAL A 17 -45.04 13.37 -7.61
CA VAL A 17 -43.68 13.56 -7.10
C VAL A 17 -42.89 12.31 -7.48
N LEU A 18 -42.09 12.39 -8.53
CA LEU A 18 -41.06 11.40 -8.83
C LEU A 18 -40.01 11.47 -7.71
N ALA A 19 -40.08 10.55 -6.75
CA ALA A 19 -39.06 10.42 -5.73
C ALA A 19 -37.71 10.14 -6.40
N SER A 20 -36.76 11.05 -6.27
CA SER A 20 -35.38 10.79 -6.69
C SER A 20 -34.85 9.57 -5.93
N PRO A 21 -34.15 8.62 -6.60
CA PRO A 21 -33.60 7.46 -5.93
C PRO A 21 -32.69 7.93 -4.79
N ALA A 22 -32.91 7.38 -3.59
CA ALA A 22 -32.10 7.72 -2.44
C ALA A 22 -30.61 7.45 -2.73
N PRO A 23 -29.70 8.37 -2.39
CA PRO A 23 -28.28 8.18 -2.65
C PRO A 23 -27.78 6.91 -1.96
N LEU A 24 -27.11 6.05 -2.72
CA LEU A 24 -26.52 4.82 -2.19
C LEU A 24 -25.42 5.16 -1.20
N ARG A 25 -25.41 4.48 -0.04
CA ARG A 25 -24.30 4.58 0.90
C ARG A 25 -22.99 4.17 0.24
N THR A 26 -21.90 4.80 0.60
CA THR A 26 -20.56 4.36 0.19
C THR A 26 -20.13 3.16 1.03
N VAL A 27 -19.32 2.28 0.43
CA VAL A 27 -18.63 1.23 1.19
C VAL A 27 -17.32 1.84 1.69
N GLU A 28 -17.11 1.80 2.99
CA GLU A 28 -15.86 2.22 3.62
C GLU A 28 -14.75 1.26 3.20
N LYS A 29 -13.66 1.82 2.67
CA LYS A 29 -12.51 1.05 2.19
C LYS A 29 -11.53 0.82 3.33
N PHE A 30 -11.02 -0.40 3.43
CA PHE A 30 -9.95 -0.71 4.38
C PHE A 30 -8.60 -0.39 3.73
N ASN A 31 -7.74 0.34 4.46
CA ASN A 31 -6.40 0.65 3.98
C ASN A 31 -5.44 -0.52 4.27
N GLY A 32 -5.46 -1.54 3.41
CA GLY A 32 -4.61 -2.71 3.54
C GLY A 32 -5.19 -3.95 2.86
N LYS A 33 -4.69 -5.13 3.23
CA LYS A 33 -5.25 -6.40 2.75
C LYS A 33 -6.63 -6.63 3.38
N THR A 34 -7.56 -7.11 2.57
CA THR A 34 -8.92 -7.46 2.99
C THR A 34 -9.15 -8.96 2.82
N SER A 35 -10.12 -9.50 3.54
CA SER A 35 -10.53 -10.90 3.42
C SER A 35 -11.44 -11.16 2.20
N GLY A 36 -11.83 -10.10 1.48
CA GLY A 36 -12.86 -10.15 0.44
C GLY A 36 -14.29 -10.25 0.97
N LYS A 37 -14.50 -10.12 2.28
CA LYS A 37 -15.82 -10.00 2.91
C LYS A 37 -16.17 -8.53 3.16
N PHE A 38 -17.45 -8.28 3.41
CA PHE A 38 -17.94 -7.01 3.91
C PHE A 38 -18.52 -7.18 5.31
N ILE A 39 -18.30 -6.20 6.17
CA ILE A 39 -18.95 -6.02 7.46
C ILE A 39 -20.09 -5.03 7.28
N VAL A 40 -21.28 -5.42 7.74
CA VAL A 40 -22.50 -4.61 7.64
C VAL A 40 -23.03 -4.38 9.05
N LYS A 41 -23.10 -3.11 9.45
CA LYS A 41 -23.79 -2.71 10.68
C LYS A 41 -25.20 -2.28 10.36
N LEU A 42 -26.17 -2.82 11.10
CA LEU A 42 -27.57 -2.42 11.01
C LEU A 42 -27.90 -1.41 12.11
N LYS A 43 -28.92 -0.58 11.87
CA LYS A 43 -29.48 0.31 12.88
C LYS A 43 -30.14 -0.50 13.99
N GLU A 44 -30.18 0.07 15.19
CA GLU A 44 -30.85 -0.53 16.34
C GLU A 44 -32.33 -0.87 16.04
N GLY A 45 -32.80 -2.01 16.57
CA GLY A 45 -34.16 -2.49 16.41
C GLY A 45 -34.46 -3.23 15.09
N VAL A 46 -33.50 -3.30 14.17
CA VAL A 46 -33.66 -4.06 12.92
C VAL A 46 -33.59 -5.56 13.19
N VAL A 47 -34.51 -6.32 12.60
CA VAL A 47 -34.50 -7.79 12.73
C VAL A 47 -33.61 -8.40 11.66
N LYS A 48 -32.39 -8.81 12.04
CA LYS A 48 -31.35 -9.37 11.13
C LYS A 48 -31.86 -10.47 10.18
N SER A 49 -32.73 -11.36 10.64
CA SER A 49 -33.28 -12.44 9.79
C SER A 49 -34.07 -11.93 8.58
N LYS A 50 -34.73 -10.76 8.69
CA LYS A 50 -35.41 -10.11 7.56
C LYS A 50 -34.42 -9.60 6.53
N VAL A 51 -33.28 -9.09 6.97
CA VAL A 51 -32.20 -8.63 6.09
C VAL A 51 -31.55 -9.83 5.40
N PHE A 52 -31.26 -10.91 6.13
CA PHE A 52 -30.64 -12.12 5.57
C PHE A 52 -31.48 -12.75 4.46
N ALA A 53 -32.80 -12.75 4.59
CA ALA A 53 -33.72 -13.25 3.57
C ALA A 53 -33.61 -12.49 2.22
N GLN A 54 -33.03 -11.29 2.20
CA GLN A 54 -32.85 -10.47 1.00
C GLN A 54 -31.47 -10.66 0.35
N LEU A 55 -30.53 -11.36 0.99
CA LEU A 55 -29.14 -11.50 0.55
C LEU A 55 -28.96 -12.65 -0.45
N LYS A 56 -29.44 -12.45 -1.68
CA LYS A 56 -29.30 -13.44 -2.75
C LYS A 56 -27.83 -13.67 -3.12
N ASN A 57 -27.50 -14.93 -3.44
CA ASN A 57 -26.17 -15.35 -3.90
C ASN A 57 -25.02 -14.85 -3.00
N SER A 58 -25.30 -14.69 -1.71
CA SER A 58 -24.37 -14.18 -0.72
C SER A 58 -24.25 -15.18 0.43
N ASN A 59 -23.11 -15.18 1.09
CA ASN A 59 -22.84 -16.08 2.21
C ASN A 59 -22.51 -15.27 3.46
N VAL A 60 -23.45 -15.22 4.40
CA VAL A 60 -23.22 -14.64 5.73
C VAL A 60 -22.41 -15.65 6.55
N THR A 61 -21.18 -15.29 6.88
CA THR A 61 -20.25 -16.15 7.63
C THR A 61 -20.17 -15.78 9.11
N HIS A 62 -20.60 -14.57 9.48
CA HIS A 62 -20.57 -14.07 10.85
C HIS A 62 -21.83 -13.28 11.19
N ASP A 63 -22.32 -13.42 12.42
CA ASP A 63 -23.47 -12.70 12.96
C ASP A 63 -23.15 -12.27 14.40
N TRP A 64 -23.20 -10.96 14.66
CA TRP A 64 -22.76 -10.37 15.92
C TRP A 64 -23.84 -9.53 16.59
N SER A 65 -23.98 -9.68 17.91
CA SER A 65 -24.82 -8.80 18.74
C SER A 65 -24.11 -7.50 19.13
N VAL A 66 -22.79 -7.54 19.38
CA VAL A 66 -22.00 -6.42 19.93
C VAL A 66 -22.03 -5.15 19.08
N ILE A 67 -22.16 -5.29 17.76
CA ILE A 67 -22.32 -4.16 16.83
C ILE A 67 -23.67 -4.17 16.13
N HIS A 68 -24.57 -5.08 16.50
CA HIS A 68 -25.81 -5.33 15.75
C HIS A 68 -25.56 -5.47 14.23
N GLY A 69 -24.62 -6.35 13.87
CA GLY A 69 -24.09 -6.46 12.51
C GLY A 69 -23.74 -7.88 12.12
N PHE A 70 -23.29 -8.05 10.88
CA PHE A 70 -22.92 -9.33 10.29
C PHE A 70 -21.80 -9.15 9.27
N ALA A 71 -21.16 -10.24 8.85
CA ALA A 71 -20.21 -10.21 7.76
C ALA A 71 -20.31 -11.43 6.85
N GLY A 72 -19.88 -11.26 5.61
CA GLY A 72 -19.93 -12.31 4.61
C GLY A 72 -19.41 -11.89 3.24
N HIS A 73 -19.36 -12.85 2.33
CA HIS A 73 -19.20 -12.57 0.91
C HIS A 73 -20.54 -12.13 0.34
N LEU A 74 -20.60 -10.90 -0.15
CA LEU A 74 -21.81 -10.31 -0.70
C LEU A 74 -21.69 -10.24 -2.22
N SER A 75 -22.74 -10.67 -2.91
CA SER A 75 -22.88 -10.43 -4.34
C SER A 75 -23.07 -8.94 -4.63
N ASP A 76 -22.79 -8.50 -5.86
CA ASP A 76 -23.03 -7.11 -6.26
C ASP A 76 -24.50 -6.69 -6.09
N GLU A 77 -25.45 -7.62 -6.33
CA GLU A 77 -26.90 -7.41 -6.09
C GLU A 77 -27.16 -7.16 -4.60
N ALA A 78 -26.68 -8.04 -3.72
CA ALA A 78 -26.88 -7.91 -2.28
C ALA A 78 -26.21 -6.65 -1.72
N LEU A 79 -25.00 -6.34 -2.19
CA LEU A 79 -24.28 -5.12 -1.81
C LEU A 79 -25.06 -3.88 -2.24
N HIS A 80 -25.61 -3.85 -3.46
CA HIS A 80 -26.45 -2.75 -3.93
C HIS A 80 -27.72 -2.60 -3.07
N THR A 81 -28.42 -3.70 -2.77
CA THR A 81 -29.62 -3.69 -1.90
C THR A 81 -29.29 -3.15 -0.51
N LEU A 82 -28.20 -3.60 0.11
CA LEU A 82 -27.79 -3.13 1.43
C LEU A 82 -27.38 -1.65 1.42
N ARG A 83 -26.69 -1.18 0.37
CA ARG A 83 -26.33 0.24 0.23
C ARG A 83 -27.56 1.14 0.11
N ALA A 84 -28.66 0.64 -0.46
CA ALA A 84 -29.94 1.36 -0.58
C ALA A 84 -30.85 1.21 0.66
N SER A 85 -30.68 0.16 1.47
CA SER A 85 -31.61 -0.19 2.55
C SER A 85 -31.58 0.83 3.69
N PRO A 86 -32.71 1.42 4.15
CA PRO A 86 -32.73 2.37 5.27
C PRO A 86 -32.29 1.76 6.61
N ASP A 87 -32.30 0.44 6.71
CA ASP A 87 -31.96 -0.33 7.90
C ASP A 87 -30.44 -0.46 8.14
N VAL A 88 -29.63 -0.21 7.12
CA VAL A 88 -28.16 -0.26 7.21
C VAL A 88 -27.61 1.06 7.77
N GLU A 89 -26.72 0.96 8.75
CA GLU A 89 -25.97 2.08 9.29
C GLU A 89 -24.72 2.35 8.45
N TYR A 90 -23.84 1.34 8.29
CA TYR A 90 -22.67 1.40 7.42
C TYR A 90 -22.30 0.03 6.83
N ILE A 91 -21.48 0.07 5.78
CA ILE A 91 -20.86 -1.11 5.16
C ILE A 91 -19.36 -0.81 5.01
N THR A 92 -18.53 -1.72 5.45
CA THR A 92 -17.06 -1.60 5.37
C THR A 92 -16.43 -2.90 4.90
N GLU A 93 -15.26 -2.83 4.29
CA GLU A 93 -14.48 -4.00 3.94
C GLU A 93 -13.92 -4.68 5.20
N ASP A 94 -13.90 -6.01 5.21
CA ASP A 94 -13.31 -6.80 6.29
C ASP A 94 -11.77 -6.82 6.14
N GLY A 95 -11.10 -5.98 6.92
CA GLY A 95 -9.65 -5.82 6.93
C GLY A 95 -8.93 -6.96 7.67
N ILE A 96 -7.77 -7.37 7.16
CA ILE A 96 -6.91 -8.35 7.83
C ILE A 96 -5.96 -7.62 8.79
N ALA A 97 -6.07 -7.92 10.08
CA ALA A 97 -5.09 -7.47 11.07
C ALA A 97 -3.82 -8.32 11.01
N THR A 98 -2.65 -7.68 11.12
CA THR A 98 -1.34 -8.34 11.17
C THR A 98 -0.62 -8.02 12.48
N THR A 99 0.29 -8.91 12.90
CA THR A 99 1.19 -8.67 14.03
C THR A 99 2.42 -7.87 13.57
N PHE A 100 3.01 -7.11 14.49
CA PHE A 100 4.20 -6.30 14.25
C PHE A 100 5.35 -6.73 15.16
N ALA A 101 6.56 -6.70 14.62
CA ALA A 101 7.79 -6.91 15.35
C ALA A 101 8.27 -5.58 15.94
N THR A 102 9.01 -5.66 17.04
CA THR A 102 9.69 -4.50 17.62
C THR A 102 11.16 -4.81 17.85
N GLN A 103 12.02 -4.01 17.24
CA GLN A 103 13.43 -3.95 17.59
C GLN A 103 13.61 -2.89 18.68
N THR A 104 14.22 -3.29 19.80
CA THR A 104 14.81 -2.36 20.76
C THR A 104 16.23 -2.01 20.33
N ASN A 105 16.72 -0.86 20.77
CA ASN A 105 18.02 -0.32 20.40
C ASN A 105 18.18 0.04 18.90
N ALA A 106 17.13 0.60 18.31
CA ALA A 106 17.14 1.09 16.95
C ALA A 106 17.80 2.49 16.86
N PRO A 107 18.40 2.85 15.71
CA PRO A 107 18.77 4.23 15.42
C PRO A 107 17.51 5.10 15.23
N TRP A 108 17.67 6.40 15.43
CA TRP A 108 16.57 7.37 15.34
C TRP A 108 15.83 7.31 14.00
N GLY A 109 16.53 7.04 12.89
CA GLY A 109 15.94 7.01 11.55
C GLY A 109 14.87 5.92 11.40
N LEU A 110 15.13 4.72 11.93
CA LEU A 110 14.15 3.63 11.92
C LEU A 110 12.94 3.98 12.80
N ALA A 111 13.19 4.52 13.99
CA ALA A 111 12.11 4.94 14.88
C ALA A 111 11.28 6.09 14.28
N ARG A 112 11.89 6.98 13.50
CA ARG A 112 11.19 8.07 12.83
C ARG A 112 10.20 7.53 11.82
N ILE A 113 10.57 6.54 11.01
CA ILE A 113 9.67 6.02 9.96
C ILE A 113 8.59 5.07 10.50
N SER A 114 8.69 4.58 11.73
CA SER A 114 7.70 3.64 12.31
C SER A 114 6.61 4.28 13.16
N GLN A 115 6.53 5.62 13.24
CA GLN A 115 5.45 6.28 13.99
C GLN A 115 5.07 7.65 13.44
N PRO A 116 3.81 8.10 13.66
CA PRO A 116 3.38 9.44 13.29
C PRO A 116 3.88 10.51 14.28
N GLY A 117 4.07 10.14 15.55
CA GLY A 117 4.49 11.05 16.62
C GLY A 117 5.91 11.57 16.46
N ARG A 118 6.17 12.76 17.02
CA ARG A 118 7.53 13.31 17.10
C ARG A 118 8.38 12.47 18.06
N LEU A 119 9.63 12.19 17.67
CA LEU A 119 10.61 11.58 18.57
C LEU A 119 10.91 12.50 19.76
N THR A 120 10.80 11.96 20.98
CA THR A 120 11.05 12.69 22.23
C THR A 120 12.55 12.86 22.49
N ASN A 121 13.33 11.80 22.25
CA ASN A 121 14.79 11.86 22.26
C ASN A 121 15.29 12.50 20.94
N GLN A 122 16.11 13.55 21.06
CA GLN A 122 16.68 14.30 19.93
C GLN A 122 18.17 13.98 19.68
N ASN A 123 18.75 13.06 20.45
CA ASN A 123 20.13 12.63 20.21
C ASN A 123 20.17 11.68 18.99
N ALA A 124 20.70 12.18 17.87
CA ALA A 124 20.80 11.43 16.61
C ALA A 124 21.79 10.25 16.68
N ASP A 125 22.70 10.24 17.65
CA ASP A 125 23.67 9.15 17.82
C ASP A 125 23.15 8.05 18.77
N ALA A 126 22.00 8.28 19.42
CA ALA A 126 21.44 7.30 20.35
C ALA A 126 20.90 6.07 19.61
N LEU A 127 21.24 4.89 20.12
CA LEU A 127 20.66 3.61 19.73
C LEU A 127 19.69 3.11 20.79
N THR A 128 18.84 3.99 21.32
CA THR A 128 17.89 3.67 22.40
C THR A 128 16.45 3.79 21.94
N PHE A 129 16.22 3.93 20.64
CA PHE A 129 14.88 4.03 20.09
C PHE A 129 14.26 2.65 19.84
N SER A 130 12.95 2.63 19.60
CA SER A 130 12.22 1.44 19.19
C SER A 130 11.79 1.56 17.73
N TYR A 131 11.94 0.46 16.99
CA TYR A 131 11.48 0.35 15.61
C TYR A 131 10.42 -0.75 15.53
N THR A 132 9.19 -0.35 15.19
CA THR A 132 8.07 -1.27 14.97
C THR A 132 7.85 -1.45 13.48
N TYR A 133 7.82 -2.70 13.02
CA TYR A 133 7.74 -3.04 11.59
C TYR A 133 6.92 -4.31 11.37
N ASP A 134 6.44 -4.50 10.14
CA ASP A 134 5.67 -5.69 9.78
C ASP A 134 6.54 -6.95 9.93
N ASP A 135 5.98 -8.01 10.52
CA ASP A 135 6.70 -9.26 10.81
C ASP A 135 7.28 -9.93 9.55
N SER A 136 6.71 -9.67 8.37
CA SER A 136 7.28 -10.17 7.11
C SER A 136 8.65 -9.55 6.80
N ALA A 137 8.93 -8.34 7.30
CA ALA A 137 10.15 -7.59 7.07
C ALA A 137 10.60 -7.52 5.59
N GLY A 138 9.65 -7.54 4.65
CA GLY A 138 9.92 -7.55 3.20
C GLY A 138 10.33 -8.91 2.63
N ALA A 139 10.10 -10.01 3.35
CA ALA A 139 10.32 -11.36 2.84
C ALA A 139 9.57 -11.58 1.51
N GLY A 140 10.27 -12.16 0.54
CA GLY A 140 9.71 -12.40 -0.80
C GLY A 140 9.86 -11.23 -1.78
N VAL A 141 10.40 -10.08 -1.34
CA VAL A 141 10.66 -8.90 -2.18
C VAL A 141 12.13 -8.86 -2.60
N ASP A 142 12.37 -8.53 -3.86
CA ASP A 142 13.70 -8.28 -4.41
C ASP A 142 13.96 -6.76 -4.45
N VAL A 143 15.10 -6.32 -3.92
CA VAL A 143 15.52 -4.90 -3.96
C VAL A 143 16.83 -4.79 -4.75
N TYR A 144 16.75 -4.14 -5.91
CA TYR A 144 17.87 -3.82 -6.76
C TYR A 144 18.50 -2.50 -6.30
N VAL A 145 19.75 -2.56 -5.84
CA VAL A 145 20.52 -1.39 -5.41
C VAL A 145 21.38 -0.95 -6.59
N VAL A 146 20.91 0.09 -7.29
CA VAL A 146 21.55 0.67 -8.48
C VAL A 146 22.50 1.78 -8.03
N ASP A 147 23.77 1.45 -7.84
CA ASP A 147 24.73 2.28 -7.09
C ASP A 147 26.20 1.96 -7.44
N THR A 148 27.15 2.14 -6.51
CA THR A 148 28.58 1.80 -6.64
C THR A 148 28.87 0.30 -6.54
N GLY A 149 27.83 -0.54 -6.42
CA GLY A 149 27.93 -1.96 -6.10
C GLY A 149 27.53 -2.25 -4.65
N VAL A 150 27.60 -3.51 -4.23
CA VAL A 150 27.39 -3.91 -2.82
C VAL A 150 28.41 -4.96 -2.43
N TYR A 151 29.03 -4.82 -1.25
CA TYR A 151 29.81 -5.91 -0.64
C TYR A 151 28.85 -6.98 -0.08
N THR A 152 28.44 -7.88 -0.97
CA THR A 152 27.42 -8.92 -0.69
C THR A 152 27.84 -9.92 0.38
N GLY A 153 29.14 -10.07 0.61
CA GLY A 153 29.71 -10.90 1.68
C GLY A 153 29.61 -10.29 3.09
N HIS A 154 29.10 -9.07 3.24
CA HIS A 154 28.99 -8.44 4.56
C HIS A 154 28.01 -9.20 5.47
N SER A 155 28.41 -9.46 6.72
CA SER A 155 27.65 -10.28 7.68
C SER A 155 26.23 -9.76 7.97
N THR A 156 26.02 -8.42 7.88
CA THR A 156 24.70 -7.78 8.04
C THR A 156 23.62 -8.34 7.10
N PHE A 157 24.01 -8.85 5.92
CA PHE A 157 23.07 -9.39 4.96
C PHE A 157 22.76 -10.87 5.21
N GLY A 158 23.62 -11.60 5.93
CA GLY A 158 23.38 -13.01 6.27
C GLY A 158 23.09 -13.89 5.05
N GLY A 159 23.72 -13.61 3.90
CA GLY A 159 23.49 -14.32 2.64
C GLY A 159 22.31 -13.83 1.79
N ARG A 160 21.57 -12.81 2.24
CA ARG A 160 20.44 -12.22 1.49
C ARG A 160 20.86 -11.23 0.40
N ALA A 161 22.14 -10.88 0.32
CA ALA A 161 22.68 -10.02 -0.73
C ALA A 161 23.42 -10.86 -1.77
N ARG A 162 23.19 -10.58 -3.06
CA ARG A 162 23.89 -11.23 -4.18
C ARG A 162 24.28 -10.22 -5.26
N TRP A 163 25.32 -10.55 -6.03
CA TRP A 163 25.70 -9.75 -7.18
C TRP A 163 24.68 -9.92 -8.31
N GLY A 164 24.35 -8.83 -8.99
CA GLY A 164 23.48 -8.80 -10.16
C GLY A 164 24.27 -8.57 -11.43
N ALA A 165 24.60 -7.30 -11.69
CA ALA A 165 25.29 -6.87 -12.91
C ALA A 165 26.08 -5.57 -12.71
N THR A 166 27.00 -5.30 -13.63
CA THR A 166 27.84 -4.11 -13.66
C THR A 166 27.81 -3.46 -15.04
N PHE A 167 27.70 -2.13 -15.05
CA PHE A 167 27.63 -1.30 -16.25
C PHE A 167 28.61 -0.13 -16.12
N GLY A 168 29.18 0.33 -17.24
CA GLY A 168 30.19 1.39 -17.26
C GLY A 168 31.65 0.91 -17.26
N GLY A 169 31.89 -0.41 -17.40
CA GLY A 169 33.24 -0.98 -17.54
C GLY A 169 34.01 -1.12 -16.22
N TYR A 170 33.31 -1.17 -15.10
CA TYR A 170 33.89 -1.30 -13.76
C TYR A 170 34.08 -2.77 -13.36
N PRO A 171 34.96 -3.07 -12.38
CA PRO A 171 35.03 -4.40 -11.77
C PRO A 171 33.78 -4.72 -10.94
N ASP A 172 33.53 -6.02 -10.74
CA ASP A 172 32.45 -6.54 -9.89
C ASP A 172 32.78 -6.41 -8.39
N ALA A 173 32.89 -5.18 -7.91
CA ALA A 173 33.15 -4.85 -6.52
C ALA A 173 32.54 -3.49 -6.15
N ASP A 174 32.17 -3.34 -4.88
CA ASP A 174 31.92 -2.01 -4.31
C ASP A 174 33.23 -1.42 -3.80
N GLY A 175 33.98 -0.75 -4.68
CA GLY A 175 35.22 -0.06 -4.32
C GLY A 175 35.03 1.30 -3.65
N ASN A 176 33.78 1.81 -3.60
CA ASN A 176 33.46 3.08 -2.95
C ASN A 176 32.88 2.90 -1.54
N GLY A 177 31.93 1.98 -1.39
CA GLY A 177 31.22 1.70 -0.13
C GLY A 177 29.83 2.34 -0.02
N HIS A 178 29.49 3.33 -0.86
CA HIS A 178 28.19 4.00 -0.83
C HIS A 178 27.03 3.02 -1.05
N GLY A 179 27.10 2.18 -2.08
CA GLY A 179 26.05 1.19 -2.36
C GLY A 179 25.90 0.13 -1.27
N THR A 180 26.99 -0.29 -0.62
CA THR A 180 26.92 -1.15 0.58
C THR A 180 26.19 -0.47 1.74
N HIS A 181 26.44 0.82 1.98
CA HIS A 181 25.75 1.60 3.00
C HIS A 181 24.24 1.74 2.71
N VAL A 182 23.89 2.04 1.45
CA VAL A 182 22.49 2.09 0.98
C VAL A 182 21.81 0.74 1.17
N ALA A 183 22.44 -0.35 0.72
CA ALA A 183 21.95 -1.72 0.90
C ALA A 183 21.75 -2.08 2.38
N GLY A 184 22.68 -1.66 3.25
CA GLY A 184 22.58 -1.84 4.70
C GLY A 184 21.37 -1.14 5.31
N THR A 185 21.05 0.06 4.82
CA THR A 185 19.85 0.83 5.22
C THR A 185 18.56 0.18 4.71
N VAL A 186 18.59 -0.38 3.49
CA VAL A 186 17.45 -1.12 2.93
C VAL A 186 17.14 -2.37 3.75
N GLY A 187 18.13 -3.24 3.95
CA GLY A 187 17.87 -4.61 4.41
C GLY A 187 18.95 -5.23 5.31
N GLY A 188 19.83 -4.44 5.92
CA GLY A 188 20.75 -4.95 6.95
C GLY A 188 19.99 -5.51 8.17
N SER A 189 20.50 -6.57 8.79
CA SER A 189 19.83 -7.24 9.92
C SER A 189 19.61 -6.29 11.11
N GLN A 190 20.59 -5.43 11.41
CA GLN A 190 20.54 -4.53 12.57
C GLN A 190 19.94 -3.16 12.25
N TYR A 191 20.33 -2.56 11.12
CA TYR A 191 20.00 -1.17 10.78
C TYR A 191 19.09 -1.02 9.55
N GLY A 192 18.71 -2.14 8.93
CA GLY A 192 17.82 -2.14 7.77
C GLY A 192 16.35 -1.92 8.14
N VAL A 193 15.63 -1.28 7.23
CA VAL A 193 14.17 -1.10 7.27
C VAL A 193 13.46 -2.43 7.01
N ALA A 194 13.80 -3.11 5.91
CA ALA A 194 13.17 -4.35 5.48
C ALA A 194 14.13 -5.53 5.64
N LYS A 195 14.22 -6.04 6.87
CA LYS A 195 15.27 -6.96 7.32
C LYS A 195 15.26 -8.37 6.69
N ALA A 196 14.26 -8.71 5.89
CA ALA A 196 14.11 -10.00 5.22
C ALA A 196 14.04 -9.90 3.68
N VAL A 197 14.29 -8.72 3.09
CA VAL A 197 14.39 -8.56 1.63
C VAL A 197 15.62 -9.26 1.06
N SER A 198 15.54 -9.61 -0.23
CA SER A 198 16.68 -10.04 -1.04
C SER A 198 17.31 -8.82 -1.71
N ILE A 199 18.60 -8.58 -1.46
CA ILE A 199 19.35 -7.45 -2.01
C ILE A 199 20.12 -7.90 -3.26
N ILE A 200 20.01 -7.14 -4.35
CA ILE A 200 20.67 -7.43 -5.61
C ILE A 200 21.52 -6.22 -6.00
N ALA A 201 22.83 -6.42 -6.09
CA ALA A 201 23.77 -5.36 -6.44
C ALA A 201 23.75 -5.07 -7.95
N VAL A 202 23.52 -3.81 -8.32
CA VAL A 202 23.62 -3.33 -9.70
C VAL A 202 24.60 -2.16 -9.71
N LYS A 203 25.83 -2.37 -10.19
CA LYS A 203 26.86 -1.33 -10.22
C LYS A 203 26.73 -0.49 -11.49
N VAL A 204 26.49 0.80 -11.31
CA VAL A 204 26.43 1.80 -12.40
C VAL A 204 27.34 3.01 -12.13
N LEU A 205 27.91 3.09 -10.93
CA LEU A 205 28.87 4.11 -10.51
C LEU A 205 30.24 3.48 -10.24
N GLY A 206 31.30 4.19 -10.64
CA GLY A 206 32.68 3.83 -10.35
C GLY A 206 33.05 4.00 -8.88
N ASP A 207 34.32 3.74 -8.57
CA ASP A 207 34.83 3.79 -7.19
C ASP A 207 34.97 5.24 -6.67
N ASP A 208 34.94 6.22 -7.57
CA ASP A 208 34.82 7.66 -7.28
C ASP A 208 33.36 8.12 -7.04
N GLY A 209 32.39 7.19 -7.10
CA GLY A 209 30.97 7.49 -6.94
C GLY A 209 30.32 8.15 -8.15
N SER A 210 31.00 8.18 -9.31
CA SER A 210 30.51 8.81 -10.54
C SER A 210 30.24 7.78 -11.64
N GLY A 211 29.26 8.07 -12.51
CA GLY A 211 28.90 7.20 -13.62
C GLY A 211 28.20 7.95 -14.73
N ALA A 212 28.33 7.43 -15.96
CA ALA A 212 27.65 8.00 -17.12
C ALA A 212 26.17 7.61 -17.13
N ILE A 213 25.30 8.53 -17.60
CA ILE A 213 23.87 8.27 -17.76
C ILE A 213 23.59 7.00 -18.58
N THR A 214 24.42 6.71 -19.59
CA THR A 214 24.30 5.48 -20.40
C THR A 214 24.42 4.22 -19.55
N GLY A 215 25.42 4.15 -18.66
CA GLY A 215 25.59 2.99 -17.76
C GLY A 215 24.45 2.86 -16.75
N ILE A 216 23.87 3.99 -16.31
CA ILE A 216 22.68 3.99 -15.43
C ILE A 216 21.47 3.42 -16.19
N ILE A 217 21.24 3.85 -17.43
CA ILE A 217 20.14 3.35 -18.27
C ILE A 217 20.32 1.86 -18.58
N ASP A 218 21.53 1.41 -18.91
CA ASP A 218 21.83 -0.02 -19.11
C ASP A 218 21.50 -0.85 -17.85
N GLY A 219 21.85 -0.31 -16.68
CA GLY A 219 21.49 -0.90 -15.39
C GLY A 219 19.99 -1.00 -15.17
N LEU A 220 19.24 0.05 -15.45
CA LEU A 220 17.77 0.06 -15.34
C LEU A 220 17.11 -0.92 -16.30
N GLN A 221 17.58 -1.00 -17.55
CA GLN A 221 17.10 -1.98 -18.53
C GLN A 221 17.30 -3.41 -18.04
N TRP A 222 18.47 -3.71 -17.47
CA TRP A 222 18.76 -5.02 -16.89
C TRP A 222 17.88 -5.31 -15.68
N VAL A 223 17.68 -4.34 -14.78
CA VAL A 223 16.81 -4.49 -13.60
C VAL A 223 15.38 -4.81 -14.03
N SER A 224 14.83 -4.10 -15.01
CA SER A 224 13.47 -4.34 -15.53
C SER A 224 13.34 -5.78 -16.05
N SER A 225 14.31 -6.24 -16.84
CA SER A 225 14.33 -7.60 -17.38
C SER A 225 14.47 -8.66 -16.28
N ALA A 226 15.34 -8.43 -15.29
CA ALA A 226 15.58 -9.34 -14.18
C ALA A 226 14.36 -9.45 -13.24
N ALA A 227 13.69 -8.33 -12.96
CA ALA A 227 12.47 -8.28 -12.16
C ALA A 227 11.31 -9.03 -12.86
N ALA A 228 11.14 -8.81 -14.17
CA ALA A 228 10.15 -9.54 -14.96
C ALA A 228 10.42 -11.05 -14.96
N ALA A 229 11.68 -11.45 -15.09
CA ALA A 229 12.09 -12.86 -15.07
C ALA A 229 11.91 -13.52 -13.70
N SER A 230 12.11 -12.79 -12.60
CA SER A 230 11.91 -13.34 -11.26
C SER A 230 10.43 -13.53 -10.91
N GLY A 231 9.54 -12.71 -11.48
CA GLY A 231 8.11 -12.70 -11.18
C GLY A 231 7.77 -12.30 -9.75
N ARG A 232 8.75 -11.80 -8.98
CA ARG A 232 8.61 -11.40 -7.59
C ARG A 232 8.35 -9.90 -7.49
N PRO A 233 7.61 -9.44 -6.46
CA PRO A 233 7.55 -8.02 -6.14
C PRO A 233 8.97 -7.45 -6.03
N SER A 234 9.23 -6.36 -6.76
CA SER A 234 10.57 -5.83 -6.95
C SER A 234 10.59 -4.33 -6.73
N ILE A 235 11.68 -3.82 -6.15
CA ILE A 235 11.95 -2.40 -5.96
C ILE A 235 13.34 -2.10 -6.52
N ALA A 236 13.48 -1.01 -7.27
CA ALA A 236 14.78 -0.44 -7.61
C ALA A 236 15.02 0.80 -6.76
N THR A 237 16.20 0.93 -6.14
CA THR A 237 16.63 2.13 -5.44
C THR A 237 17.82 2.75 -6.15
N LEU A 238 17.73 4.07 -6.38
CA LEU A 238 18.71 4.88 -7.08
C LEU A 238 19.13 6.02 -6.14
N SER A 239 20.09 5.77 -5.25
CA SER A 239 20.64 6.79 -4.35
C SER A 239 21.73 7.62 -5.05
N LEU A 240 21.41 8.11 -6.24
CA LEU A 240 22.29 8.84 -7.13
C LEU A 240 21.57 10.06 -7.71
N GLY A 241 22.32 11.00 -8.27
CA GLY A 241 21.77 12.22 -8.84
C GLY A 241 22.70 12.89 -9.83
N GLY A 242 22.13 13.75 -10.66
CA GLY A 242 22.83 14.49 -11.69
C GLY A 242 21.97 15.61 -12.28
N GLY A 243 22.43 16.19 -13.40
CA GLY A 243 21.62 17.14 -14.15
C GLY A 243 20.38 16.48 -14.77
N ALA A 244 19.38 17.30 -15.13
CA ALA A 244 18.16 16.83 -15.78
C ALA A 244 18.48 16.04 -17.06
N SER A 245 17.80 14.90 -17.25
CA SER A 245 18.10 13.97 -18.33
C SER A 245 16.82 13.26 -18.78
N THR A 246 16.21 13.77 -19.86
CA THR A 246 15.06 13.13 -20.50
C THR A 246 15.24 11.64 -20.82
N PRO A 247 16.40 11.15 -21.32
CA PRO A 247 16.55 9.72 -21.55
C PRO A 247 16.55 8.90 -20.26
N LEU A 248 17.05 9.44 -19.14
CA LEU A 248 16.97 8.77 -17.83
C LEU A 248 15.54 8.79 -17.28
N ASP A 249 14.84 9.93 -17.41
CA ASP A 249 13.44 10.06 -16.99
C ASP A 249 12.53 9.07 -17.74
N ASN A 250 12.78 8.86 -19.03
CA ASN A 250 12.08 7.86 -19.82
C ASN A 250 12.38 6.43 -19.33
N ALA A 251 13.64 6.14 -18.96
CA ALA A 251 14.04 4.81 -18.49
C ALA A 251 13.43 4.41 -17.13
N VAL A 252 13.06 5.37 -16.28
CA VAL A 252 12.40 5.08 -14.98
C VAL A 252 10.88 4.92 -15.07
N THR A 253 10.26 5.26 -16.21
CA THR A 253 8.79 5.22 -16.39
C THR A 253 8.28 4.02 -17.18
N THR A 254 9.18 3.15 -17.63
CA THR A 254 8.90 1.87 -18.29
C THR A 254 8.67 0.76 -17.28
#